data_AF-A0A8T1TFT2-F1
#
_entry.id   AF-A0A8T1TFT2-F1
#
_cell.length_a   1.000
_cell.length_b   1.000
_cell.length_c   1.000
_cell.angle_alpha   90.00
_cell.angle_beta   90.00
_cell.angle_gamma   90.00
#
_symmetry.space_group_name_H-M   'P 1'
#
loop_
_entity.id
_entity.type
_entity.pdbx_description
1 polymer ?
#
loop_
_entity_poly.entity_id
_entity_poly.type
_entity_poly.pdbx_seq_one_letter_code
_entity_poly.pdbx_strand_id
1 'polypeptide(L)'
;MVKILKAKESSYYPTSQNILKDVENALMEAQDIELYLRPLRRRIQFLQETEFTKIHTLISPLFHTICLIWSHSQFYSVPARIIVLLQEFCNLFIDQARSYLSPEDLLKGEIEETLEHVQIAVNTLRSFKNFFFSHREKLASYFTNGKEFK
;
A
#
# COMPACT_ATOMS: atom_id res chain seq x y z
N MET A 1 -33.88 -4.03 19.77
CA MET A 1 -34.55 -2.98 18.97
C MET A 1 -35.20 -3.52 17.69
N VAL A 2 -34.45 -4.06 16.72
CA VAL A 2 -35.02 -4.59 15.44
C VAL A 2 -36.11 -5.65 15.63
N LYS A 3 -35.94 -6.59 16.59
CA LYS A 3 -36.97 -7.59 16.95
C LYS A 3 -38.27 -6.96 17.47
N ILE A 4 -38.17 -5.83 18.18
CA ILE A 4 -39.32 -5.10 18.72
C ILE A 4 -40.05 -4.38 17.58
N LEU A 5 -39.30 -3.72 16.68
CA LEU A 5 -39.87 -3.05 15.50
C LEU A 5 -40.60 -4.05 14.58
N LYS A 6 -40.05 -5.26 14.41
CA LYS A 6 -40.71 -6.36 13.68
C LYS A 6 -42.02 -6.78 14.35
N ALA A 7 -41.99 -7.00 15.66
CA ALA A 7 -43.15 -7.45 16.43
C ALA A 7 -44.27 -6.40 16.49
N LYS A 8 -43.95 -5.13 16.24
CA LYS A 8 -44.91 -4.01 16.20
C LYS A 8 -45.30 -3.59 14.78
N GLU A 9 -44.89 -4.34 13.75
CA GLU A 9 -45.13 -4.02 12.34
C GLU A 9 -44.78 -2.56 11.99
N SER A 10 -43.73 -2.06 12.62
CA SER A 10 -43.36 -0.65 12.51
C SER A 10 -42.87 -0.32 11.10
N SER A 11 -43.32 0.81 10.55
CA SER A 11 -42.82 1.35 9.28
C SER A 11 -41.31 1.61 9.28
N TYR A 12 -40.68 1.75 10.45
CA TYR A 12 -39.23 1.91 10.60
C TYR A 12 -38.44 0.60 10.54
N TYR A 13 -39.12 -0.55 10.58
CA TYR A 13 -38.45 -1.86 10.57
C TYR A 13 -37.57 -2.07 9.33
N PRO A 14 -38.02 -1.83 8.08
CA PRO A 14 -37.17 -1.99 6.89
C PRO A 14 -35.94 -1.09 6.91
N THR A 15 -36.11 0.20 7.27
CA THR A 15 -34.99 1.15 7.36
C THR A 15 -33.98 0.72 8.42
N SER A 16 -34.45 0.29 9.59
CA SER A 16 -33.57 -0.19 10.67
C SER A 16 -32.83 -1.47 10.28
N GLN A 17 -33.45 -2.37 9.52
CA GLN A 17 -32.78 -3.56 8.98
C GLN A 17 -31.71 -3.21 7.96
N ASN A 18 -31.99 -2.25 7.05
CA ASN A 18 -31.00 -1.80 6.07
C ASN A 18 -29.77 -1.21 6.77
N ILE A 19 -29.98 -0.32 7.75
CA ILE A 19 -28.88 0.26 8.54
C ILE A 19 -28.06 -0.84 9.22
N LEU A 20 -28.70 -1.84 9.83
CA LEU A 20 -27.98 -2.94 10.47
C LEU A 20 -27.12 -3.70 9.46
N LYS A 21 -27.67 -4.02 8.29
CA LYS A 21 -26.96 -4.71 7.22
C LYS A 21 -25.78 -3.88 6.69
N ASP A 22 -25.97 -2.57 6.53
CA ASP A 22 -24.90 -1.67 6.08
C ASP A 22 -23.76 -1.60 7.10
N VAL A 23 -24.08 -1.57 8.40
CA VAL A 23 -23.08 -1.62 9.47
C VAL A 23 -22.34 -2.97 9.49
N GLU A 24 -23.05 -4.08 9.34
CA GLU A 24 -22.43 -5.42 9.25
C GLU A 24 -21.48 -5.53 8.04
N ASN A 25 -21.90 -5.01 6.87
CA ASN A 25 -21.06 -4.98 5.68
C ASN A 25 -19.82 -4.10 5.86
N ALA A 26 -19.99 -2.89 6.40
CA ALA A 26 -18.89 -1.97 6.67
C ALA A 26 -17.90 -2.54 7.69
N LEU A 27 -18.39 -3.29 8.69
CA LEU A 27 -17.54 -3.97 9.66
C LEU A 27 -16.70 -5.07 8.99
N MET A 28 -17.30 -5.91 8.14
CA MET A 28 -16.58 -6.95 7.41
C MET A 28 -15.50 -6.34 6.51
N GLU A 29 -15.83 -5.27 5.79
CA GLU A 29 -14.89 -4.55 4.95
C GLU A 29 -13.72 -3.98 5.77
N ALA A 30 -14.00 -3.28 6.87
CA ALA A 30 -12.98 -2.69 7.71
C ALA A 30 -12.04 -3.75 8.32
N GLN A 31 -12.59 -4.90 8.74
CA GLN A 31 -11.79 -6.00 9.29
C GLN A 31 -10.85 -6.62 8.26
N ASP A 32 -11.31 -6.86 7.03
CA ASP A 32 -10.46 -7.38 5.94
C ASP A 32 -9.34 -6.39 5.59
N ILE A 33 -9.68 -5.11 5.41
CA ILE A 33 -8.71 -4.06 5.08
C ILE A 33 -7.65 -3.93 6.19
N GLU A 34 -8.07 -3.82 7.45
CA GLU A 34 -7.13 -3.71 8.57
C GLU A 34 -6.21 -4.93 8.66
N LEU A 35 -6.77 -6.15 8.53
CA LEU A 35 -5.99 -7.38 8.57
C LEU A 35 -4.86 -7.40 7.52
N TYR A 36 -5.18 -7.01 6.28
CA TYR A 36 -4.22 -7.07 5.18
C TYR A 36 -3.30 -5.84 5.08
N LEU A 37 -3.71 -4.66 5.54
CA LEU A 37 -2.85 -3.47 5.55
C LEU A 37 -1.93 -3.40 6.77
N ARG A 38 -2.29 -4.02 7.90
CA ARG A 38 -1.49 -4.00 9.13
C ARG A 38 -0.01 -4.37 8.95
N PRO A 39 0.38 -5.38 8.13
CA PRO A 39 1.78 -5.68 7.87
C PRO A 39 2.58 -4.53 7.22
N LEU A 40 1.93 -3.66 6.45
CA LEU A 40 2.60 -2.51 5.81
C LEU A 40 3.07 -1.49 6.84
N ARG A 41 2.39 -1.35 7.97
CA ARG A 41 2.77 -0.36 9.00
C ARG A 41 4.23 -0.51 9.43
N ARG A 42 4.65 -1.75 9.72
CA ARG A 42 6.03 -2.03 10.12
C ARG A 42 7.01 -1.82 8.96
N ARG A 43 6.61 -2.13 7.73
CA ARG A 43 7.44 -1.92 6.53
C ARG A 43 7.64 -0.43 6.23
N ILE A 44 6.59 0.38 6.35
CA ILE A 44 6.65 1.83 6.18
C ILE A 44 7.57 2.44 7.23
N GLN A 45 7.45 2.01 8.49
CA GLN A 45 8.36 2.45 9.55
C GLN A 45 9.83 2.13 9.20
N PHE A 46 10.12 0.89 8.78
CA PHE A 46 11.48 0.54 8.35
C PHE A 46 11.94 1.36 7.14
N LEU A 47 11.08 1.61 6.15
CA LEU A 47 11.43 2.44 5.01
C LEU A 47 11.80 3.85 5.44
N GLN A 48 11.04 4.45 6.37
CA GLN A 48 11.26 5.81 6.89
C GLN A 48 12.55 5.94 7.72
N GLU A 49 12.86 4.93 8.54
CA GLU A 49 14.03 4.94 9.44
C GLU A 49 15.33 4.50 8.75
N THR A 50 15.25 3.83 7.60
CA THR A 50 16.44 3.32 6.91
C THR A 50 17.13 4.41 6.11
N GLU A 51 18.47 4.45 6.20
CA GLU A 51 19.30 5.30 5.34
C GLU A 51 18.98 5.06 3.85
N PHE A 52 18.86 6.16 3.11
CA PHE A 52 18.43 6.10 1.71
C PHE A 52 19.34 5.22 0.82
N THR A 53 20.64 5.14 1.12
CA THR A 53 21.59 4.26 0.41
C THR A 53 21.25 2.76 0.56
N LYS A 54 20.62 2.37 1.67
CA LYS A 54 20.26 0.97 2.00
C LYS A 54 18.81 0.63 1.68
N ILE A 55 17.98 1.62 1.34
CA ILE A 55 16.54 1.43 1.15
C ILE A 55 16.20 0.47 0.00
N HIS A 56 17.10 0.32 -0.97
CA HIS A 56 16.94 -0.57 -2.12
C HIS A 56 16.63 -2.03 -1.69
N THR A 57 17.16 -2.48 -0.55
CA THR A 57 16.95 -3.83 -0.01
C THR A 57 15.51 -4.06 0.46
N LEU A 58 14.79 -2.99 0.81
CA LEU A 58 13.43 -3.03 1.35
C LEU A 58 12.36 -3.01 0.26
N ILE A 59 12.72 -2.62 -0.97
CA ILE A 59 11.79 -2.47 -2.09
C ILE A 59 11.18 -3.81 -2.51
N SER A 60 11.99 -4.86 -2.65
CA SER A 60 11.49 -6.18 -3.05
C SER A 60 10.50 -6.77 -2.04
N PRO A 61 10.82 -6.82 -0.72
CA PRO A 61 9.86 -7.24 0.30
C PRO A 61 8.58 -6.38 0.36
N LEU A 62 8.67 -5.09 0.04
CA LEU A 62 7.52 -4.20 -0.03
C LEU A 62 6.56 -4.64 -1.15
N PHE A 63 7.04 -4.77 -2.39
CA PHE A 63 6.21 -5.19 -3.52
C PHE A 63 5.61 -6.58 -3.32
N HIS A 64 6.38 -7.52 -2.75
CA HIS A 64 5.85 -8.82 -2.40
C HIS A 64 4.62 -8.73 -1.48
N THR A 65 4.65 -7.82 -0.50
CA THR A 65 3.53 -7.61 0.41
C THR A 65 2.34 -6.95 -0.27
N ILE A 66 2.58 -5.99 -1.16
CA ILE A 66 1.52 -5.37 -1.96
C ILE A 66 0.83 -6.40 -2.86
N CYS A 67 1.59 -7.30 -3.48
CA CYS A 67 1.04 -8.40 -4.27
C CYS A 67 0.19 -9.37 -3.43
N LEU A 68 0.62 -9.70 -2.21
CA LEU A 68 -0.17 -10.52 -1.29
C LEU A 68 -1.46 -9.83 -0.86
N ILE A 69 -1.43 -8.51 -0.62
CA ILE A 69 -2.64 -7.74 -0.33
C ILE A 69 -3.60 -7.80 -1.51
N TRP A 70 -3.09 -7.60 -2.73
CA TRP A 70 -3.87 -7.68 -3.96
C TRP A 70 -4.52 -9.06 -4.17
N SER A 71 -3.80 -10.15 -3.92
CA SER A 71 -4.34 -11.50 -4.17
C SER A 71 -5.23 -12.05 -3.04
N HIS A 72 -5.04 -11.58 -1.80
CA HIS A 72 -5.72 -12.15 -0.65
C HIS A 72 -6.88 -11.31 -0.10
N SER A 73 -6.79 -9.97 -0.12
CA SER A 73 -7.84 -9.10 0.41
C SER A 73 -9.07 -9.08 -0.48
N GLN A 74 -10.25 -9.28 0.11
CA GLN A 74 -11.50 -9.25 -0.64
C GLN A 74 -11.95 -7.82 -0.95
N PHE A 75 -11.68 -6.88 -0.05
CA PHE A 75 -12.18 -5.51 -0.16
C PHE A 75 -11.11 -4.52 -0.62
N TYR A 76 -9.81 -4.84 -0.46
CA TYR A 76 -8.71 -3.95 -0.88
C TYR A 76 -8.16 -4.26 -2.28
N SER A 77 -8.53 -5.40 -2.89
CA SER A 77 -8.17 -5.79 -4.26
C SER A 77 -8.93 -5.00 -5.34
N VAL A 78 -9.13 -3.70 -5.09
CA VAL A 78 -9.79 -2.75 -6.00
C VAL A 78 -8.69 -1.88 -6.65
N PRO A 79 -8.65 -1.75 -7.98
CA PRO A 79 -7.61 -1.00 -8.68
C PRO A 79 -7.39 0.40 -8.11
N ALA A 80 -8.47 1.14 -7.82
CA ALA A 80 -8.40 2.48 -7.26
C ALA A 80 -7.65 2.54 -5.92
N ARG A 81 -7.81 1.54 -5.04
CA ARG A 81 -7.15 1.49 -3.72
C ARG A 81 -5.66 1.19 -3.86
N ILE A 82 -5.29 0.23 -4.71
CA ILE A 82 -3.88 -0.08 -4.97
C ILE A 82 -3.15 1.07 -5.66
N ILE A 83 -3.80 1.76 -6.60
CA ILE A 83 -3.21 2.92 -7.27
C ILE A 83 -2.83 3.99 -6.24
N VAL A 84 -3.75 4.31 -5.31
CA VAL A 84 -3.46 5.27 -4.22
C VAL A 84 -2.32 4.76 -3.34
N LEU A 85 -2.34 3.48 -2.94
CA LEU A 85 -1.26 2.91 -2.12
C LEU A 85 0.12 3.03 -2.80
N LEU A 86 0.19 2.70 -4.10
CA LEU A 86 1.42 2.82 -4.89
C LEU A 86 1.85 4.27 -5.04
N GLN A 87 0.92 5.20 -5.22
CA GLN A 87 1.20 6.63 -5.26
C GLN A 87 1.79 7.12 -3.93
N GLU A 88 1.25 6.68 -2.79
CA GLU A 88 1.80 7.04 -1.48
C GLU A 88 3.23 6.51 -1.29
N PHE A 89 3.54 5.30 -1.79
CA PHE A 89 4.91 4.82 -1.80
C PHE A 89 5.81 5.65 -2.73
N CYS A 90 5.34 5.99 -3.94
CA CYS A 90 6.09 6.88 -4.83
C CYS A 90 6.40 8.23 -4.15
N ASN A 91 5.42 8.83 -3.48
CA ASN A 91 5.59 10.08 -2.74
C ASN A 91 6.65 9.92 -1.64
N LEU A 92 6.58 8.84 -0.85
CA LEU A 92 7.58 8.53 0.18
C LEU A 92 8.99 8.44 -0.40
N PHE A 93 9.20 7.72 -1.51
CA PHE A 93 10.51 7.61 -2.15
C PHE A 93 11.01 8.94 -2.72
N ILE A 94 10.11 9.77 -3.26
CA ILE A 94 10.45 11.11 -3.74
C ILE A 94 10.90 12.00 -2.58
N ASP A 95 10.17 11.98 -1.46
CA ASP A 95 10.50 12.79 -0.28
C ASP A 95 11.83 12.36 0.35
N GLN A 96 12.08 11.05 0.43
CA GLN A 96 13.37 10.56 0.90
C GLN A 96 14.52 10.88 -0.04
N ALA A 97 14.31 10.79 -1.35
CA ALA A 97 15.31 11.19 -2.33
C ALA A 97 15.62 12.70 -2.24
N ARG A 98 14.59 13.54 -2.03
CA ARG A 98 14.76 14.99 -1.80
C ARG A 98 15.51 15.29 -0.52
N SER A 99 15.20 14.58 0.57
CA SER A 99 15.89 14.75 1.85
C SER A 99 17.36 14.28 1.77
N TYR A 100 17.63 13.23 0.99
CA TYR A 100 18.99 12.73 0.76
C TYR A 100 19.80 13.65 -0.15
N LEU A 101 19.16 14.21 -1.19
CA LEU A 101 19.74 15.13 -2.15
C LEU A 101 19.47 16.60 -1.76
N SER A 102 19.92 17.00 -0.57
CA SER A 102 19.76 18.39 -0.11
C SER A 102 20.42 19.35 -1.12
N PRO A 103 19.73 20.42 -1.56
CA PRO A 103 20.30 21.39 -2.49
C PRO A 103 21.60 22.03 -1.97
N GLU A 104 21.71 22.19 -0.65
CA GLU A 104 22.89 22.79 -0.02
C GLU A 104 24.10 21.87 -0.13
N ASP A 105 23.91 20.58 0.14
CA ASP A 105 24.97 19.56 0.05
C ASP A 105 25.36 19.31 -1.41
N LEU A 106 24.39 19.35 -2.33
CA LEU A 106 24.64 19.20 -3.76
C LEU A 106 25.40 20.37 -4.38
N LEU A 107 25.14 21.61 -3.96
CA LEU A 107 25.75 22.79 -4.56
C LEU A 107 27.09 23.17 -3.90
N LYS A 108 27.30 22.80 -2.63
CA LYS A 108 28.52 23.12 -1.88
C LYS A 108 29.49 21.94 -1.76
N GLY A 109 29.02 20.71 -2.01
CA GLY A 109 29.82 19.50 -1.94
C GLY A 109 30.79 19.34 -3.10
N GLU A 110 31.68 18.36 -2.98
CA GLU A 110 32.61 18.02 -4.06
C GLU A 110 31.86 17.38 -5.23
N ILE A 111 32.27 17.69 -6.47
CA ILE A 111 31.57 17.24 -7.69
C ILE A 111 31.51 15.71 -7.76
N GLU A 112 32.58 15.02 -7.36
CA GLU A 112 32.65 13.55 -7.41
C GLU A 112 31.69 12.91 -6.41
N GLU A 113 31.65 13.40 -5.17
CA GLU A 113 30.76 12.92 -4.12
C GLU A 113 29.28 13.19 -4.45
N THR A 114 28.98 14.41 -4.89
CA THR A 114 27.60 14.80 -5.26
C THR A 114 27.08 14.02 -6.45
N LEU A 115 27.94 13.71 -7.43
CA LEU A 115 27.61 12.85 -8.56
C LEU A 115 27.29 11.42 -8.10
N GLU A 116 28.08 10.86 -7.17
CA GLU A 116 27.82 9.53 -6.61
C GLU A 116 26.45 9.48 -5.91
N HIS A 117 26.13 10.49 -5.09
CA HIS A 117 24.84 10.58 -4.41
C HIS A 117 23.66 10.64 -5.40
N VAL A 118 23.76 11.47 -6.45
CA VAL A 118 22.74 11.53 -7.50
C VAL A 118 22.59 10.18 -8.20
N GLN A 119 23.70 9.50 -8.49
CA GLN A 119 23.68 8.20 -9.14
C GLN A 119 23.01 7.13 -8.26
N ILE A 120 23.26 7.13 -6.95
CA ILE A 120 22.59 6.26 -5.99
C ILE A 120 21.08 6.52 -6.00
N ALA A 121 20.65 7.78 -5.96
CA ALA A 121 19.23 8.13 -5.98
C ALA A 121 18.53 7.69 -7.25
N VAL A 122 19.12 7.94 -8.42
CA VAL A 122 18.60 7.48 -9.71
C VAL A 122 18.50 5.95 -9.74
N ASN A 123 19.52 5.24 -9.24
CA ASN A 123 19.54 3.78 -9.22
C ASN A 123 18.48 3.19 -8.29
N THR A 124 18.26 3.80 -7.12
CA THR A 124 17.22 3.41 -6.16
C THR A 124 15.82 3.59 -6.76
N LEU A 125 15.53 4.76 -7.34
CA LEU A 125 14.23 5.04 -7.98
C LEU A 125 13.99 4.15 -9.20
N ARG A 126 15.04 3.89 -10.00
CA ARG A 126 14.97 2.95 -11.11
C ARG A 126 14.71 1.52 -10.63
N SER A 127 15.34 1.11 -9.54
CA SER A 127 15.08 -0.18 -8.90
C SER A 127 13.62 -0.31 -8.47
N PHE A 128 13.05 0.72 -7.83
CA PHE A 128 11.63 0.75 -7.48
C PHE A 128 10.73 0.52 -8.69
N LYS A 129 10.97 1.25 -9.79
CA LYS A 129 10.24 1.07 -11.05
C LYS A 129 10.40 -0.35 -11.60
N ASN A 130 11.61 -0.90 -11.61
CA ASN A 130 11.88 -2.24 -12.12
C ASN A 130 11.17 -3.32 -11.28
N PHE A 131 11.22 -3.21 -9.95
CA PHE A 131 10.53 -4.14 -9.06
C PHE A 131 9.02 -4.13 -9.25
N PHE A 132 8.42 -2.96 -9.52
CA PHE A 132 7.01 -2.88 -9.89
C PHE A 132 6.70 -3.72 -11.13
N PHE A 133 7.45 -3.54 -12.22
CA PHE A 133 7.22 -4.31 -13.45
C PHE A 133 7.46 -5.81 -13.24
N SER A 134 8.54 -6.19 -12.58
CA SER A 134 8.85 -7.60 -12.30
C SER A 134 7.79 -8.29 -11.43
N HIS A 135 7.22 -7.59 -10.44
CA HIS A 135 6.15 -8.13 -9.60
C HIS A 135 4.81 -8.15 -10.33
N ARG A 136 4.54 -7.15 -11.18
CA ARG A 136 3.34 -7.11 -12.03
C ARG A 136 3.30 -8.28 -13.01
N GLU A 137 4.42 -8.62 -13.63
CA GLU A 137 4.52 -9.79 -14.52
C GLU A 137 4.27 -11.10 -13.77
N LYS A 138 4.78 -11.19 -12.54
CA LYS A 138 4.58 -12.36 -11.67
C LYS A 138 3.26 -12.33 -10.90
N LEU A 139 2.41 -11.34 -11.11
CA LEU A 139 1.22 -11.14 -10.27
C LEU A 139 0.29 -12.35 -10.30
N ALA A 140 0.21 -13.04 -11.45
CA ALA A 140 -0.55 -14.28 -11.59
C ALA A 140 -0.08 -15.39 -10.63
N SER A 141 1.21 -15.47 -10.28
CA SER A 141 1.72 -16.51 -9.37
C SER A 141 1.31 -16.29 -7.90
N TYR A 142 0.80 -15.11 -7.56
CA TYR A 142 0.31 -14.80 -6.22
C TYR A 142 -1.13 -15.27 -5.98
N PHE A 143 -1.85 -15.64 -7.05
CA PHE A 143 -3.17 -16.22 -6.96
C PHE A 143 -3.03 -17.75 -6.83
N THR A 144 -3.34 -18.28 -5.65
CA THR A 144 -3.45 -19.73 -5.45
C THR A 144 -4.67 -20.26 -6.20
N ASN A 145 -4.49 -21.39 -6.92
CA ASN A 145 -5.50 -22.12 -7.70
C ASN A 145 -6.91 -22.05 -7.07
N GLY A 146 -7.75 -21.13 -7.55
CA GLY A 146 -9.13 -20.96 -7.08
C GLY A 146 -9.61 -19.51 -6.92
N LYS A 147 -8.72 -18.51 -6.89
CA LYS A 147 -9.10 -17.09 -6.99
C LYS A 147 -8.80 -16.58 -8.39
N GLU A 148 -9.85 -16.26 -9.15
CA GLU A 148 -9.71 -15.65 -10.48
C GLU A 148 -9.01 -14.29 -10.39
N PHE A 149 -8.20 -14.00 -11.40
CA PHE A 149 -7.60 -12.68 -11.62
C PHE A 149 -8.74 -11.68 -11.89
N LYS A 150 -8.93 -10.71 -10.99
CA LYS A 150 -9.91 -9.62 -11.15
C LYS A 150 -9.29 -8.41 -11.84
#